data_AF-A0A395NAV8-F1
#
_entry.id   AF-A0A395NAV8-F1
#
_cell.length_a   1.000
_cell.length_b   1.000
_cell.length_c   1.000
_cell.angle_alpha   90.00
_cell.angle_beta   90.00
_cell.angle_gamma   90.00
#
_symmetry.space_group_name_H-M   'P 1'
#
loop_
_entity.id
_entity.type
_entity.pdbx_description
1 polymer ?
#
loop_
_entity_poly.entity_id
_entity_poly.type
_entity_poly.pdbx_seq_one_letter_code
_entity_poly.pdbx_strand_id
1 'polypeptide(L)'
;MGPLTAGSGLASQLGVSPWLLYSVAGATFYAILCSTVRFRRLNSMRKRFNFPDRESLSRMTNEDAQKIVHQMSTFEFPLLYDFSLRYAVFKTYAIDNVGNLLFKVSDLAKPAEASKRYATFPPGSETLAKSVARTNFLHQPYRQSGKIRNEDLLYVLFASMYEPIRFMRLYEWRELSDMEVAAISMFWKYLGEMMEIDYKAELGKDQWKDGIEFMEDLAVWAAEYENEHLGPSPDIAKLGQVLVDLLLSAYPAFSRDSGYKILMVLMGERMRHAFSFPEPGVPESALAYTLLLTRKLFVRYLCLPRIFPAKFVDPPDPVTGRIKHYHYLKDPWYTPVTFWSRWGPEALFRRAFGLKVPGDGGAAMLPDGFLFEDLGPRDKMGKGVDETARLARVAQTKVSASACPFALPKKA
;
A
#
# COMPACT_ATOMS: atom_id res chain seq x y z
N MET A 1 29.25 43.00 -35.44
CA MET A 1 28.73 41.78 -34.79
C MET A 1 29.92 41.00 -34.24
N GLY A 2 30.29 41.26 -32.98
CA GLY A 2 31.34 40.48 -32.30
C GLY A 2 30.69 39.28 -31.56
N PRO A 3 31.32 38.09 -31.54
CA PRO A 3 30.78 36.97 -30.81
C PRO A 3 30.94 37.21 -29.31
N LEU A 4 29.86 37.03 -28.55
CA LEU A 4 29.84 37.08 -27.09
C LEU A 4 30.67 35.93 -26.50
N THR A 5 31.98 36.12 -26.31
CA THR A 5 32.89 35.17 -25.66
C THR A 5 32.98 35.40 -24.15
N ALA A 6 31.84 35.34 -23.45
CA ALA A 6 31.81 35.48 -21.98
C ALA A 6 31.92 34.14 -21.24
N GLY A 7 31.73 32.99 -21.92
CA GLY A 7 31.79 31.65 -21.32
C GLY A 7 33.17 30.99 -21.28
N SER A 8 34.19 31.59 -21.90
CA SER A 8 35.50 30.96 -22.11
C SER A 8 36.47 31.09 -20.93
N GLY A 9 36.27 32.06 -20.02
CA GLY A 9 37.22 32.34 -18.92
C GLY A 9 37.30 31.22 -17.87
N LEU A 10 36.16 30.73 -17.38
CA LEU A 10 36.12 29.68 -16.35
C LEU A 10 36.48 28.30 -16.92
N ALA A 11 36.00 27.99 -18.12
CA ALA A 11 36.27 26.73 -18.82
C ALA A 11 37.76 26.56 -19.15
N SER A 12 38.40 27.63 -19.62
CA SER A 12 39.84 27.64 -19.93
C SER A 12 40.70 27.57 -18.66
N GLN A 13 40.33 28.25 -17.57
CA GLN A 13 41.03 28.16 -16.28
C GLN A 13 40.96 26.77 -15.65
N LEU A 14 39.86 26.04 -15.85
CA LEU A 14 39.66 24.69 -15.33
C LEU A 14 40.10 23.58 -16.30
N GLY A 15 40.55 23.92 -17.52
CA GLY A 15 40.97 22.94 -18.53
C GLY A 15 39.83 22.04 -19.04
N VAL A 16 38.56 22.46 -18.94
CA VAL A 16 37.38 21.67 -19.32
C VAL A 16 36.60 22.32 -20.46
N SER A 17 35.86 21.50 -21.22
CA SER A 17 34.97 21.99 -22.28
C SER A 17 33.85 22.86 -21.70
N PRO A 18 33.53 24.04 -22.30
CA PRO A 18 32.37 24.84 -21.91
C PRO A 18 31.05 24.04 -21.91
N TRP A 19 30.91 23.06 -22.81
CA TRP A 19 29.74 22.18 -22.88
C TRP A 19 29.57 21.29 -21.65
N LEU A 20 30.68 20.86 -21.04
CA LEU A 20 30.63 20.10 -19.80
C LEU A 20 30.12 21.00 -18.65
N LEU A 21 30.62 22.24 -18.57
CA LEU A 21 30.16 23.20 -17.57
C LEU A 21 28.66 23.53 -17.73
N TYR A 22 28.19 23.76 -18.96
CA TYR A 22 26.77 24.01 -19.22
C TYR A 22 25.90 22.79 -18.89
N SER A 23 26.37 21.58 -19.20
CA SER A 23 25.64 20.34 -18.89
C SER A 23 25.53 20.12 -17.38
N VAL A 24 26.63 20.32 -16.63
CA VAL A 24 26.63 20.19 -15.17
C VAL A 24 25.76 21.27 -14.53
N ALA A 25 25.86 22.53 -14.98
CA ALA A 25 25.02 23.60 -14.48
C ALA A 25 23.52 23.35 -14.75
N GLY A 26 23.18 22.90 -15.96
CA GLY A 26 21.82 22.54 -16.34
C GLY A 26 21.25 21.37 -15.52
N ALA A 27 22.03 20.30 -15.35
CA ALA A 27 21.63 19.15 -14.53
C ALA A 27 21.45 19.54 -13.05
N THR A 28 22.35 20.37 -12.52
CA THR A 28 22.27 20.87 -11.14
C THR A 28 21.04 21.75 -10.95
N PHE A 29 20.78 22.67 -11.86
CA PHE A 29 19.59 23.52 -11.84
C PHE A 29 18.31 22.68 -11.89
N TYR A 30 18.25 21.68 -12.77
CA TYR A 30 17.10 20.79 -12.88
C TYR A 30 16.87 19.98 -11.60
N ALA A 31 17.95 19.45 -10.99
CA ALA A 31 17.87 18.72 -9.73
C ALA A 31 17.36 19.61 -8.58
N ILE A 32 17.82 20.86 -8.51
CA ILE A 32 17.32 21.86 -7.55
C ILE A 32 15.84 22.12 -7.80
N LEU A 33 15.43 22.37 -9.05
CA LEU A 33 14.03 22.60 -9.42
C LEU A 33 13.13 21.43 -8.97
N CYS A 34 13.50 20.19 -9.30
CA CYS A 34 12.76 19.00 -8.88
C CYS A 34 12.61 18.92 -7.36
N SER A 35 13.71 19.11 -6.63
CA SER A 35 13.72 19.11 -5.17
C SER A 35 12.83 20.22 -4.60
N THR A 36 12.96 21.45 -5.10
CA THR A 36 12.19 22.61 -4.63
C THR A 36 10.69 22.41 -4.84
N VAL A 37 10.25 21.97 -6.02
CA VAL A 37 8.81 21.79 -6.28
C VAL A 37 8.23 20.66 -5.41
N ARG A 38 8.99 19.59 -5.14
CA ARG A 38 8.59 18.51 -4.22
C ARG A 38 8.41 19.02 -2.79
N PHE A 39 9.41 19.71 -2.24
CA PHE A 39 9.30 20.26 -0.88
C PHE A 39 8.27 21.38 -0.78
N ARG A 40 8.02 22.15 -1.85
CA ARG A 40 6.91 23.12 -1.89
C ARG A 40 5.56 22.46 -1.67
N ARG A 41 5.31 21.28 -2.25
CA ARG A 41 4.06 20.54 -2.02
C ARG A 41 3.94 20.04 -0.58
N LEU A 42 5.00 19.44 -0.04
CA LEU A 42 5.02 19.01 1.36
C LEU A 42 4.73 20.19 2.30
N ASN A 43 5.40 21.32 2.09
CA ASN A 43 5.21 22.52 2.88
C ASN A 43 3.81 23.11 2.70
N SER A 44 3.24 23.07 1.49
CA SER A 44 1.86 23.48 1.24
C SER A 44 0.87 22.59 1.99
N MET A 45 1.08 21.28 2.03
CA MET A 45 0.26 20.34 2.79
C MET A 45 0.34 20.61 4.30
N ARG A 46 1.57 20.73 4.85
CA ARG A 46 1.79 21.04 6.27
C ARG A 46 1.14 22.36 6.68
N LYS A 47 1.25 23.41 5.86
CA LYS A 47 0.58 24.70 6.09
C LYS A 47 -0.94 24.58 6.04
N ARG A 48 -1.49 23.80 5.11
CA ARG A 48 -2.94 23.62 4.93
C ARG A 48 -3.59 22.95 6.15
N PHE A 49 -2.98 21.87 6.66
CA PHE A 49 -3.52 21.12 7.80
C PHE A 49 -3.12 21.70 9.15
N ASN A 50 -2.00 22.43 9.22
CA ASN A 50 -1.56 23.19 10.39
C ASN A 50 -1.40 22.35 11.67
N PHE A 51 -0.59 21.30 11.56
CA PHE A 51 -0.08 20.50 12.68
C PHE A 51 1.42 20.79 12.88
N PRO A 52 1.79 21.91 13.55
CA PRO A 52 3.18 22.37 13.63
C PRO A 52 4.08 21.53 14.53
N ASP A 53 3.52 20.79 15.49
CA ASP A 53 4.26 20.06 16.54
C ASP A 53 3.52 18.76 16.95
N ARG A 54 4.15 17.92 17.78
CA ARG A 54 3.54 16.65 18.19
C ARG A 54 2.26 16.83 19.01
N GLU A 55 2.18 17.86 19.86
CA GLU A 55 0.98 18.14 20.65
C GLU A 55 -0.23 18.41 19.76
N SER A 56 0.00 19.11 18.64
CA SER A 56 -1.04 19.40 17.67
C SER A 56 -1.67 18.18 17.00
N LEU A 57 -0.97 17.04 16.97
CA LEU A 57 -1.49 15.82 16.34
C LEU A 57 -2.68 15.23 17.10
N SER A 58 -2.81 15.54 18.39
CA SER A 58 -3.94 15.12 19.24
C SER A 58 -5.31 15.66 18.79
N ARG A 59 -5.34 16.71 17.95
CA ARG A 59 -6.58 17.29 17.39
C ARG A 59 -6.87 16.84 15.95
N MET A 60 -6.08 15.92 15.39
CA MET A 60 -6.29 15.41 14.03
C MET A 60 -7.60 14.62 13.94
N THR A 61 -8.47 15.00 13.01
CA THR A 61 -9.71 14.25 12.76
C THR A 61 -9.47 13.07 11.82
N ASN A 62 -10.41 12.10 11.79
CA ASN A 62 -10.35 10.99 10.82
C ASN A 62 -10.39 11.49 9.36
N GLU A 63 -11.10 12.59 9.10
CA GLU A 63 -11.15 13.25 7.80
C GLU A 63 -9.81 13.90 7.41
N ASP A 64 -9.13 14.58 8.34
CA ASP A 64 -7.79 15.13 8.11
C ASP A 64 -6.79 14.01 7.81
N ALA A 65 -6.79 12.97 8.65
CA ALA A 65 -5.94 11.80 8.51
C ALA A 65 -6.07 11.20 7.12
N GLN A 66 -7.29 11.00 6.62
CA GLN A 66 -7.46 10.54 5.25
C GLN A 66 -6.92 11.51 4.23
N LYS A 67 -7.30 12.80 4.27
CA LYS A 67 -6.90 13.72 3.20
C LYS A 67 -5.37 13.76 3.08
N ILE A 68 -4.67 13.67 4.20
CA ILE A 68 -3.21 13.52 4.26
C ILE A 68 -2.76 12.19 3.64
N VAL A 69 -3.32 11.05 4.07
CA VAL A 69 -2.97 9.71 3.54
C VAL A 69 -3.25 9.61 2.05
N HIS A 70 -4.37 10.14 1.56
CA HIS A 70 -4.76 10.16 0.15
C HIS A 70 -3.78 11.00 -0.68
N GLN A 71 -3.45 12.21 -0.21
CA GLN A 71 -2.51 13.07 -0.91
C GLN A 71 -1.12 12.43 -0.99
N MET A 72 -0.65 11.88 0.12
CA MET A 72 0.63 11.16 0.21
C MET A 72 0.65 9.92 -0.72
N SER A 73 -0.36 9.05 -0.63
CA SER A 73 -0.42 7.79 -1.36
C SER A 73 -0.74 7.94 -2.84
N THR A 74 -1.34 9.03 -3.31
CA THR A 74 -1.67 9.18 -4.74
C THR A 74 -0.74 10.13 -5.48
N PHE A 75 -0.17 11.14 -4.82
CA PHE A 75 0.74 12.09 -5.45
C PHE A 75 2.21 11.79 -5.17
N GLU A 76 2.55 11.53 -3.91
CA GLU A 76 3.94 11.44 -3.47
C GLU A 76 4.52 10.04 -3.68
N PHE A 77 3.89 9.02 -3.08
CA PHE A 77 4.45 7.66 -2.98
C PHE A 77 3.56 6.53 -3.53
N PRO A 78 2.81 6.69 -4.64
CA PRO A 78 1.81 5.69 -5.05
C PRO A 78 2.36 4.30 -5.29
N LEU A 79 3.56 4.19 -5.87
CA LEU A 79 4.15 2.89 -6.17
C LEU A 79 4.60 2.14 -4.91
N LEU A 80 5.38 2.78 -4.03
CA LEU A 80 5.87 2.11 -2.82
C LEU A 80 4.81 2.01 -1.72
N TYR A 81 3.82 2.90 -1.68
CA TYR A 81 2.67 2.75 -0.79
C TYR A 81 1.83 1.52 -1.16
N ASP A 82 1.42 1.37 -2.42
CA ASP A 82 0.74 0.16 -2.90
C ASP A 82 1.59 -1.10 -2.69
N PHE A 83 2.88 -1.06 -3.03
CA PHE A 83 3.79 -2.19 -2.81
C PHE A 83 3.91 -2.58 -1.33
N SER A 84 4.04 -1.60 -0.43
CA SER A 84 4.15 -1.84 1.02
C SER A 84 2.88 -2.45 1.62
N LEU A 85 1.69 -2.10 1.12
CA LEU A 85 0.44 -2.74 1.53
C LEU A 85 0.36 -4.19 1.05
N ARG A 86 0.82 -4.48 -0.17
CA ARG A 86 0.92 -5.87 -0.64
C ARG A 86 1.94 -6.67 0.15
N TYR A 87 3.05 -6.04 0.52
CA TYR A 87 4.04 -6.62 1.41
C TYR A 87 3.44 -6.91 2.80
N ALA A 88 2.70 -5.97 3.38
CA ALA A 88 2.02 -6.16 4.66
C ALA A 88 1.10 -7.39 4.65
N VAL A 89 0.31 -7.51 3.58
CA VAL A 89 -0.57 -8.66 3.38
C VAL A 89 0.21 -9.95 3.22
N PHE A 90 1.34 -9.91 2.52
CA PHE A 90 2.19 -11.09 2.38
C PHE A 90 2.85 -11.48 3.72
N LYS A 91 3.23 -10.49 4.53
CA LYS A 91 3.77 -10.68 5.89
C LYS A 91 2.79 -11.40 6.80
N THR A 92 1.50 -11.07 6.73
CA THR A 92 0.50 -11.73 7.60
C THR A 92 0.33 -13.20 7.26
N TYR A 93 0.73 -13.66 6.07
CA TYR A 93 0.69 -15.08 5.71
C TYR A 93 1.83 -15.89 6.31
N ALA A 94 2.86 -15.22 6.84
CA ALA A 94 3.96 -15.83 7.58
C ALA A 94 3.64 -16.05 9.06
N ILE A 95 2.50 -15.55 9.53
CA ILE A 95 1.99 -15.77 10.88
C ILE A 95 1.21 -17.08 10.88
N ASP A 96 1.49 -17.95 11.84
CA ASP A 96 1.04 -19.35 11.81
C ASP A 96 -0.48 -19.50 11.81
N ASN A 97 -1.19 -18.85 12.72
CA ASN A 97 -2.64 -18.90 12.85
C ASN A 97 -3.36 -18.34 11.61
N VAL A 98 -2.86 -17.24 11.04
CA VAL A 98 -3.40 -16.60 9.84
C VAL A 98 -3.07 -17.42 8.59
N GLY A 99 -1.80 -17.76 8.39
CA GLY A 99 -1.30 -18.48 7.22
C GLY A 99 -1.91 -19.87 7.09
N ASN A 100 -1.95 -20.64 8.18
CA ASN A 100 -2.57 -21.98 8.18
C ASN A 100 -4.07 -21.91 7.91
N LEU A 101 -4.78 -20.91 8.45
CA LEU A 101 -6.21 -20.73 8.14
C LEU A 101 -6.41 -20.40 6.66
N LEU A 102 -5.66 -19.43 6.12
CA LEU A 102 -5.74 -19.04 4.72
C LEU A 102 -5.41 -20.18 3.78
N PHE A 103 -4.39 -20.99 4.09
CA PHE A 103 -4.05 -22.15 3.28
C PHE A 103 -5.24 -23.13 3.15
N LYS A 104 -6.03 -23.28 4.22
CA LYS A 104 -7.18 -24.19 4.26
C LYS A 104 -8.44 -23.63 3.61
N VAL A 105 -8.72 -22.34 3.78
CA VAL A 105 -10.04 -21.77 3.47
C VAL A 105 -10.05 -20.78 2.33
N SER A 106 -8.89 -20.29 1.90
CA SER A 106 -8.80 -19.28 0.86
C SER A 106 -8.48 -19.88 -0.51
N ASP A 107 -8.83 -19.14 -1.54
CA ASP A 107 -8.42 -19.44 -2.90
C ASP A 107 -6.94 -19.07 -3.16
N LEU A 108 -6.17 -18.66 -2.14
CA LEU A 108 -4.78 -18.21 -2.30
C LEU A 108 -3.83 -19.35 -2.66
N ALA A 109 -4.12 -20.57 -2.21
CA ALA A 109 -3.41 -21.77 -2.64
C ALA A 109 -3.74 -22.17 -4.09
N LYS A 110 -4.69 -21.50 -4.75
CA LYS A 110 -5.12 -21.75 -6.13
C LYS A 110 -4.67 -20.59 -7.03
N PRO A 111 -3.59 -20.74 -7.83
CA PRO A 111 -3.03 -19.66 -8.64
C PRO A 111 -3.97 -19.00 -9.66
N ALA A 112 -5.10 -19.64 -9.98
CA ALA A 112 -6.13 -19.12 -10.90
C ALA A 112 -7.13 -18.16 -10.24
N GLU A 113 -7.12 -18.05 -8.91
CA GLU A 113 -8.18 -17.38 -8.13
C GLU A 113 -7.63 -16.33 -7.15
N ALA A 114 -6.32 -16.34 -6.88
CA ALA A 114 -5.65 -15.57 -5.82
C ALA A 114 -5.43 -14.07 -6.09
N SER A 115 -5.68 -13.57 -7.31
CA SER A 115 -5.24 -12.23 -7.78
C SER A 115 -6.21 -11.07 -7.49
N LYS A 116 -7.35 -11.30 -6.83
CA LYS A 116 -8.38 -10.27 -6.59
C LYS A 116 -8.06 -9.46 -5.33
N ARG A 117 -7.50 -8.24 -5.45
CA ARG A 117 -7.03 -7.53 -4.23
C ARG A 117 -7.08 -5.99 -4.28
N TYR A 118 -7.48 -5.47 -3.13
CA TYR A 118 -7.41 -4.12 -2.54
C TYR A 118 -7.85 -2.91 -3.36
N ALA A 119 -8.76 -2.14 -2.78
CA ALA A 119 -9.06 -0.76 -3.11
C ALA A 119 -9.13 0.04 -1.80
N THR A 120 -8.50 1.21 -1.74
CA THR A 120 -8.57 2.10 -0.58
C THR A 120 -9.63 3.16 -0.84
N PHE A 121 -10.57 3.34 0.11
CA PHE A 121 -11.68 4.29 -0.01
C PHE A 121 -11.60 5.39 1.07
N PRO A 122 -12.18 6.60 0.83
CA PRO A 122 -12.23 7.68 1.82
C PRO A 122 -13.01 7.36 3.11
N PRO A 123 -12.54 7.70 4.34
CA PRO A 123 -13.31 7.78 5.58
C PRO A 123 -14.58 8.59 5.47
N GLY A 124 -15.58 8.17 6.23
CA GLY A 124 -16.94 8.71 6.16
C GLY A 124 -17.68 8.42 4.85
N SER A 125 -17.02 7.90 3.80
CA SER A 125 -17.71 7.57 2.55
C SER A 125 -18.52 6.29 2.70
N GLU A 126 -19.63 6.25 1.95
CA GLU A 126 -20.42 5.03 1.77
C GLU A 126 -19.57 3.89 1.21
N THR A 127 -18.61 4.18 0.33
CA THR A 127 -17.70 3.18 -0.22
C THR A 127 -16.79 2.54 0.83
N LEU A 128 -16.28 3.31 1.79
CA LEU A 128 -15.48 2.73 2.86
C LEU A 128 -16.35 1.88 3.78
N ALA A 129 -17.53 2.38 4.18
CA ALA A 129 -18.44 1.63 5.02
C ALA A 129 -18.85 0.29 4.39
N LYS A 130 -19.16 0.29 3.08
CA LYS A 130 -19.43 -0.95 2.32
C LYS A 130 -18.21 -1.86 2.24
N SER A 131 -17.00 -1.30 2.06
CA SER A 131 -15.76 -2.08 2.05
C SER A 131 -15.51 -2.77 3.39
N VAL A 132 -15.62 -2.04 4.51
CA VAL A 132 -15.45 -2.60 5.87
C VAL A 132 -16.55 -3.62 6.16
N ALA A 133 -17.81 -3.30 5.82
CA ALA A 133 -18.92 -4.23 5.99
C ALA A 133 -18.71 -5.54 5.21
N ARG A 134 -18.18 -5.46 3.99
CA ARG A 134 -17.86 -6.65 3.19
C ARG A 134 -16.77 -7.48 3.86
N THR A 135 -15.72 -6.85 4.37
CA THR A 135 -14.67 -7.53 5.14
C THR A 135 -15.25 -8.21 6.39
N ASN A 136 -16.08 -7.50 7.16
CA ASN A 136 -16.72 -8.04 8.36
C ASN A 136 -17.62 -9.23 8.02
N PHE A 137 -18.43 -9.16 6.96
CA PHE A 137 -19.24 -10.27 6.48
C PHE A 137 -18.38 -11.50 6.12
N LEU A 138 -17.27 -11.31 5.40
CA LEU A 138 -16.38 -12.41 5.01
C LEU A 138 -15.65 -13.03 6.21
N HIS A 139 -15.34 -12.24 7.24
CA HIS A 139 -14.63 -12.70 8.43
C HIS A 139 -15.57 -13.28 9.51
N GLN A 140 -16.85 -12.88 9.54
CA GLN A 140 -17.78 -13.20 10.62
C GLN A 140 -17.91 -14.70 10.93
N PRO A 141 -18.06 -15.62 9.95
CA PRO A 141 -18.14 -17.05 10.26
C PRO A 141 -16.89 -17.58 10.95
N TYR A 142 -15.72 -17.07 10.58
CA TYR A 142 -14.44 -17.48 11.18
C TYR A 142 -14.26 -16.91 12.58
N ARG A 143 -14.68 -15.67 12.81
CA ARG A 143 -14.71 -15.04 14.14
C ARG A 143 -15.64 -15.81 15.09
N GLN A 144 -16.85 -16.14 14.65
CA GLN A 144 -17.82 -16.91 15.43
C GLN A 144 -17.31 -18.31 15.79
N SER A 145 -16.54 -18.93 14.90
CA SER A 145 -15.91 -20.24 15.15
C SER A 145 -14.59 -20.18 15.95
N GLY A 146 -14.15 -18.99 16.37
CA GLY A 146 -12.88 -18.80 17.09
C GLY A 146 -11.61 -18.98 16.24
N LYS A 147 -11.74 -19.05 14.90
CA LYS A 147 -10.60 -19.24 13.98
C LYS A 147 -9.90 -17.93 13.60
N ILE A 148 -10.60 -16.80 13.72
CA ILE A 148 -10.03 -15.46 13.65
C ILE A 148 -10.29 -14.81 15.02
N ARG A 149 -9.23 -14.63 15.78
CA ARG A 149 -9.24 -14.00 17.11
C ARG A 149 -9.05 -12.48 16.99
N ASN A 150 -9.25 -11.78 18.10
CA ASN A 150 -9.12 -10.32 18.15
C ASN A 150 -7.67 -9.88 17.92
N GLU A 151 -6.70 -10.54 18.58
CA GLU A 151 -5.26 -10.41 18.32
C GLU A 151 -4.88 -10.61 16.84
N ASP A 152 -5.44 -11.62 16.16
CA ASP A 152 -5.14 -11.87 14.74
C ASP A 152 -5.57 -10.67 13.86
N LEU A 153 -6.72 -10.06 14.14
CA LEU A 153 -7.20 -8.86 13.46
C LEU A 153 -6.31 -7.65 13.76
N LEU A 154 -5.90 -7.49 15.02
CA LEU A 154 -5.03 -6.39 15.45
C LEU A 154 -3.66 -6.48 14.77
N TYR A 155 -3.10 -7.69 14.61
CA TYR A 155 -1.84 -7.88 13.90
C TYR A 155 -1.93 -7.50 12.42
N VAL A 156 -3.01 -7.92 11.73
CA VAL A 156 -3.22 -7.55 10.32
C VAL A 156 -3.39 -6.04 10.16
N LEU A 157 -4.07 -5.39 11.11
CA LEU A 157 -4.20 -3.93 11.17
C LEU A 157 -2.82 -3.26 11.32
N PHE A 158 -2.02 -3.73 12.29
CA PHE A 158 -0.67 -3.26 12.54
C PHE A 158 0.20 -3.37 11.29
N ALA A 159 0.26 -4.54 10.64
CA ALA A 159 1.09 -4.74 9.45
C ALA A 159 0.69 -3.76 8.33
N SER A 160 -0.61 -3.55 8.12
CA SER A 160 -1.13 -2.66 7.08
C SER A 160 -0.84 -1.18 7.36
N MET A 161 -0.69 -0.80 8.62
CA MET A 161 -0.31 0.54 9.07
C MET A 161 1.21 0.76 9.04
N TYR A 162 1.95 -0.15 9.65
CA TYR A 162 3.37 0.01 9.96
C TYR A 162 4.27 -0.21 8.74
N GLU A 163 3.96 -1.19 7.88
CA GLU A 163 4.81 -1.48 6.72
C GLU A 163 4.88 -0.31 5.73
N PRO A 164 3.80 0.41 5.40
CA PRO A 164 3.92 1.66 4.64
C PRO A 164 4.86 2.68 5.28
N ILE A 165 4.76 2.93 6.58
CA ILE A 165 5.63 3.88 7.29
C ILE A 165 7.10 3.44 7.15
N ARG A 166 7.37 2.15 7.41
CA ARG A 166 8.72 1.56 7.31
C ARG A 166 9.28 1.64 5.89
N PHE A 167 8.49 1.28 4.88
CA PHE A 167 8.90 1.32 3.47
C PHE A 167 9.25 2.73 3.01
N MET A 168 8.48 3.74 3.44
CA MET A 168 8.73 5.13 3.05
C MET A 168 10.03 5.65 3.69
N ARG A 169 10.29 5.29 4.94
CA ARG A 169 11.57 5.60 5.60
C ARG A 169 12.76 5.00 4.86
N LEU A 170 12.67 3.72 4.50
CA LEU A 170 13.80 2.97 3.93
C LEU A 170 14.03 3.27 2.44
N TYR A 171 12.96 3.29 1.64
CA TYR A 171 13.06 3.14 0.18
C TYR A 171 12.52 4.34 -0.62
N GLU A 172 11.80 5.28 0.01
CA GLU A 172 11.35 6.49 -0.69
C GLU A 172 12.35 7.64 -0.58
N TRP A 173 12.17 8.63 -1.46
CA TRP A 173 13.05 9.79 -1.61
C TRP A 173 13.12 10.69 -0.36
N ARG A 174 12.15 10.55 0.55
CA ARG A 174 12.13 11.13 1.90
C ARG A 174 11.37 10.22 2.85
N GLU A 175 11.66 10.39 4.13
CA GLU A 175 10.82 9.88 5.21
C GLU A 175 9.49 10.65 5.30
N LEU A 176 8.50 10.01 5.90
CA LEU A 176 7.25 10.64 6.27
C LEU A 176 7.47 11.65 7.39
N SER A 177 6.69 12.72 7.38
CA SER A 177 6.63 13.64 8.52
C SER A 177 5.79 13.07 9.65
N ASP A 178 5.99 13.54 10.88
CA ASP A 178 5.16 13.18 12.04
C ASP A 178 3.66 13.33 11.76
N MET A 179 3.27 14.39 11.04
CA MET A 179 1.89 14.61 10.58
C MET A 179 1.39 13.49 9.65
N GLU A 180 2.23 13.00 8.74
CA GLU A 180 1.88 11.89 7.84
C GLU A 180 1.87 10.54 8.58
N VAL A 181 2.80 10.31 9.51
CA VAL A 181 2.83 9.12 10.36
C VAL A 181 1.56 9.06 11.21
N ALA A 182 1.25 10.13 11.95
CA ALA A 182 0.03 10.24 12.75
C ALA A 182 -1.23 10.03 11.90
N ALA A 183 -1.27 10.58 10.69
CA ALA A 183 -2.39 10.40 9.77
C ALA A 183 -2.58 8.95 9.31
N ILE A 184 -1.51 8.23 8.96
CA ILE A 184 -1.60 6.81 8.63
C ILE A 184 -2.12 6.03 9.84
N SER A 185 -1.54 6.27 11.02
CA SER A 185 -1.92 5.56 12.23
C SER A 185 -3.37 5.81 12.62
N MET A 186 -3.81 7.05 12.50
CA MET A 186 -5.20 7.45 12.72
C MET A 186 -6.18 6.80 11.77
N PHE A 187 -5.84 6.78 10.48
CA PHE A 187 -6.65 6.14 9.46
C PHE A 187 -6.83 4.64 9.75
N TRP A 188 -5.76 3.95 10.17
CA TRP A 188 -5.85 2.53 10.52
C TRP A 188 -6.53 2.27 11.86
N LYS A 189 -6.37 3.15 12.86
CA LYS A 189 -7.15 3.08 14.10
C LYS A 189 -8.65 3.17 13.80
N TYR A 190 -9.04 4.15 12.98
CA TYR A 190 -10.44 4.33 12.54
C TYR A 190 -10.98 3.06 11.86
N LEU A 191 -10.19 2.44 10.98
CA LEU A 191 -10.56 1.17 10.35
C LEU A 191 -10.73 0.04 11.36
N GLY A 192 -9.84 -0.09 12.35
CA GLY A 192 -9.94 -1.14 13.35
C GLY A 192 -11.15 -0.97 14.27
N GLU A 193 -11.56 0.26 14.58
CA GLU A 193 -12.82 0.55 15.27
C GLU A 193 -14.04 0.11 14.45
N MET A 194 -14.05 0.40 13.14
CA MET A 194 -15.10 -0.07 12.22
C MET A 194 -15.12 -1.60 12.06
N MET A 195 -13.98 -2.25 12.27
CA MET A 195 -13.84 -3.72 12.26
C MET A 195 -14.09 -4.36 13.63
N GLU A 196 -14.46 -3.57 14.64
CA GLU A 196 -14.75 -4.04 16.00
C GLU A 196 -13.57 -4.80 16.61
N ILE A 197 -12.37 -4.24 16.46
CA ILE A 197 -11.17 -4.69 17.17
C ILE A 197 -11.23 -4.10 18.58
N ASP A 198 -11.17 -4.98 19.59
CA ASP A 198 -11.11 -4.57 21.00
C ASP A 198 -9.66 -4.26 21.37
N TYR A 199 -9.28 -2.99 21.29
CA TYR A 199 -7.92 -2.57 21.64
C TYR A 199 -7.62 -2.72 23.14
N LYS A 200 -8.62 -2.54 24.00
CA LYS A 200 -8.42 -2.62 25.45
C LYS A 200 -8.09 -4.03 25.88
N ALA A 201 -8.72 -5.03 25.25
CA ALA A 201 -8.43 -6.44 25.50
C ALA A 201 -6.97 -6.81 25.19
N GLU A 202 -6.40 -6.30 24.09
CA GLU A 202 -5.05 -6.69 23.65
C GLU A 202 -3.94 -5.79 24.22
N LEU A 203 -4.22 -4.49 24.38
CA LEU A 203 -3.21 -3.48 24.73
C LEU A 203 -3.35 -2.96 26.16
N GLY A 204 -4.40 -3.38 26.88
CA GLY A 204 -4.71 -2.89 28.23
C GLY A 204 -5.21 -1.44 28.29
N LYS A 205 -5.31 -0.73 27.15
CA LYS A 205 -5.84 0.63 27.05
C LYS A 205 -6.55 0.88 25.71
N ASP A 206 -7.43 1.86 25.70
CA ASP A 206 -8.25 2.29 24.55
C ASP A 206 -8.10 3.79 24.23
N GLN A 207 -7.18 4.47 24.90
CA GLN A 207 -6.89 5.89 24.71
C GLN A 207 -5.39 6.14 24.55
N TRP A 208 -5.08 7.08 23.65
CA TRP A 208 -3.73 7.54 23.33
C TRP A 208 -3.75 9.06 23.13
N LYS A 209 -2.59 9.69 23.24
CA LYS A 209 -2.41 11.12 23.02
C LYS A 209 -2.56 11.50 21.55
N ASP A 210 -1.97 10.70 20.66
CA ASP A 210 -1.92 10.95 19.23
C ASP A 210 -1.73 9.63 18.46
N GLY A 211 -1.77 9.72 17.12
CA GLY A 211 -1.64 8.55 16.25
C GLY A 211 -0.24 7.92 16.31
N ILE A 212 0.78 8.69 16.71
CA ILE A 212 2.16 8.16 16.82
C ILE A 212 2.25 7.27 18.06
N GLU A 213 1.74 7.70 19.21
CA GLU A 213 1.72 6.87 20.43
C GLU A 213 0.93 5.58 20.20
N PHE A 214 -0.23 5.65 19.54
CA PHE A 214 -1.00 4.46 19.14
C PHE A 214 -0.17 3.47 18.32
N MET A 215 0.58 3.97 17.34
CA MET A 215 1.45 3.13 16.50
C MET A 215 2.65 2.58 17.26
N GLU A 216 3.25 3.36 18.16
CA GLU A 216 4.37 2.95 19.02
C GLU A 216 3.96 1.77 19.92
N ASP A 217 2.80 1.86 20.59
CA ASP A 217 2.31 0.76 21.43
C ASP A 217 1.95 -0.49 20.62
N LEU A 218 1.28 -0.32 19.48
CA LEU A 218 0.97 -1.44 18.57
C LEU A 218 2.25 -2.11 18.09
N ALA A 219 3.32 -1.37 17.83
CA ALA A 219 4.59 -1.93 17.39
C ALA A 219 5.27 -2.77 18.47
N VAL A 220 5.19 -2.36 19.73
CA VAL A 220 5.69 -3.15 20.87
C VAL A 220 4.88 -4.43 21.01
N TRP A 221 3.55 -4.32 21.05
CA TRP A 221 2.65 -5.48 21.14
C TRP A 221 2.86 -6.46 19.97
N ALA A 222 2.97 -5.94 18.74
CA ALA A 222 3.13 -6.77 17.55
C ALA A 222 4.49 -7.47 17.48
N ALA A 223 5.54 -6.89 18.09
CA ALA A 223 6.84 -7.56 18.17
C ALA A 223 6.74 -8.85 19.00
N GLU A 224 6.01 -8.82 20.12
CA GLU A 224 5.77 -10.02 20.94
C GLU A 224 4.84 -11.01 20.24
N TYR A 225 3.77 -10.51 19.62
CA TYR A 225 2.91 -11.36 18.79
C TYR A 225 3.69 -12.09 17.68
N GLU A 226 4.65 -11.41 17.02
CA GLU A 226 5.54 -12.05 16.05
C GLU A 226 6.51 -13.05 16.69
N ASN A 227 6.94 -12.84 17.94
CA ASN A 227 7.81 -13.80 18.63
C ASN A 227 7.08 -15.12 18.91
N GLU A 228 5.76 -15.06 19.12
CA GLU A 228 4.92 -16.24 19.37
C GLU A 228 4.45 -16.92 18.08
N HIS A 229 4.04 -16.15 17.08
CA HIS A 229 3.30 -16.67 15.92
C HIS A 229 4.08 -16.67 14.60
N LEU A 230 5.21 -15.95 14.50
CA LEU A 230 6.01 -15.94 13.27
C LEU A 230 6.99 -17.13 13.29
N GLY A 231 6.61 -18.20 12.60
CA GLY A 231 7.41 -19.42 12.59
C GLY A 231 7.12 -20.32 11.38
N PRO A 232 8.03 -21.26 11.07
CA PRO A 232 7.85 -22.17 9.96
C PRO A 232 6.78 -23.23 10.25
N SER A 233 5.94 -23.51 9.25
CA SER A 233 5.06 -24.68 9.21
C SER A 233 5.04 -25.28 7.80
N PRO A 234 4.73 -26.57 7.63
CA PRO A 234 4.60 -27.19 6.31
C PRO A 234 3.57 -26.49 5.40
N ASP A 235 2.43 -26.09 5.97
CA ASP A 235 1.36 -25.39 5.26
C ASP A 235 1.81 -23.97 4.85
N ILE A 236 2.51 -23.25 5.73
CA ILE A 236 3.04 -21.91 5.47
C ILE A 236 4.13 -21.96 4.40
N ALA A 237 5.06 -22.90 4.47
CA ALA A 237 6.12 -23.05 3.47
C ALA A 237 5.52 -23.31 2.07
N LYS A 238 4.53 -24.21 1.99
CA LYS A 238 3.81 -24.48 0.73
C LYS A 238 3.02 -23.27 0.25
N LEU A 239 2.34 -22.55 1.15
CA LEU A 239 1.63 -21.31 0.83
C LEU A 239 2.59 -20.26 0.28
N GLY A 240 3.74 -20.06 0.93
CA GLY A 240 4.80 -19.17 0.49
C GLY A 240 5.24 -19.49 -0.94
N GLN A 241 5.54 -20.76 -1.23
CA GLN A 241 5.96 -21.19 -2.57
C GLN A 241 4.90 -20.86 -3.63
N VAL A 242 3.64 -21.22 -3.39
CA VAL A 242 2.53 -20.94 -4.31
C VAL A 242 2.37 -19.43 -4.58
N LEU A 243 2.54 -18.60 -3.55
CA LEU A 243 2.41 -17.16 -3.67
C LEU A 243 3.60 -16.50 -4.39
N VAL A 244 4.82 -16.97 -4.15
CA VAL A 244 6.00 -16.53 -4.90
C VAL A 244 5.86 -16.90 -6.37
N ASP A 245 5.46 -18.14 -6.67
CA ASP A 245 5.21 -18.57 -8.06
C ASP A 245 4.12 -17.74 -8.73
N LEU A 246 3.04 -17.45 -7.99
CA LEU A 246 1.97 -16.56 -8.47
C LEU A 246 2.50 -15.16 -8.78
N LEU A 247 3.26 -14.56 -7.87
CA LEU A 247 3.84 -13.22 -8.03
C LEU A 247 4.79 -13.18 -9.23
N LEU A 248 5.69 -14.15 -9.36
CA LEU A 248 6.65 -14.22 -10.47
C LEU A 248 5.98 -14.55 -11.81
N SER A 249 4.84 -15.28 -11.79
CA SER A 249 4.06 -15.55 -13.01
C SER A 249 3.46 -14.29 -13.65
N ALA A 250 3.38 -13.18 -12.91
CA ALA A 250 2.97 -11.88 -13.45
C ALA A 250 4.04 -11.23 -14.36
N TYR A 251 5.25 -11.78 -14.40
CA TYR A 251 6.39 -11.25 -15.15
C TYR A 251 6.85 -12.21 -16.25
N PRO A 252 7.52 -11.70 -17.30
CA PRO A 252 8.12 -12.52 -18.34
C PRO A 252 9.06 -13.59 -17.78
N ALA A 253 9.11 -14.77 -18.40
CA ALA A 253 9.89 -15.90 -17.91
C ALA A 253 11.38 -15.56 -17.68
N PHE A 254 11.98 -14.75 -18.56
CA PHE A 254 13.39 -14.38 -18.48
C PHE A 254 13.76 -13.56 -17.24
N SER A 255 12.80 -12.83 -16.63
CA SER A 255 13.06 -11.98 -15.47
C SER A 255 12.72 -12.64 -14.13
N ARG A 256 12.16 -13.86 -14.13
CA ARG A 256 11.61 -14.49 -12.91
C ARG A 256 12.70 -14.84 -11.90
N ASP A 257 13.85 -15.33 -12.34
CA ASP A 257 14.98 -15.66 -11.44
C ASP A 257 15.52 -14.41 -10.72
N SER A 258 15.77 -13.34 -11.46
CA SER A 258 16.19 -12.07 -10.86
C SER A 258 15.10 -11.50 -9.94
N GLY A 259 13.83 -11.61 -10.33
CA GLY A 259 12.70 -11.22 -9.51
C GLY A 259 12.62 -12.00 -8.20
N TYR A 260 12.85 -13.32 -8.25
CA TYR A 260 12.91 -14.19 -7.07
C TYR A 260 14.00 -13.72 -6.10
N LYS A 261 15.21 -13.50 -6.59
CA LYS A 261 16.35 -13.03 -5.79
C LYS A 261 16.08 -11.68 -5.12
N ILE A 262 15.55 -10.71 -5.86
CA ILE A 262 15.16 -9.40 -5.32
C ILE A 262 14.05 -9.55 -4.26
N LEU A 263 13.07 -10.43 -4.50
CA LEU A 263 12.02 -10.71 -3.53
C LEU A 263 12.57 -11.26 -2.23
N MET A 264 13.53 -12.19 -2.27
CA MET A 264 14.18 -12.74 -1.07
C MET A 264 14.87 -11.65 -0.24
N VAL A 265 15.50 -10.66 -0.89
CA VAL A 265 16.09 -9.51 -0.18
C VAL A 265 15.00 -8.67 0.48
N LEU A 266 13.91 -8.38 -0.23
CA LEU A 266 12.83 -7.53 0.27
C LEU A 266 12.02 -8.19 1.40
N MET A 267 11.85 -9.51 1.39
CA MET A 267 11.15 -10.27 2.45
C MET A 267 11.82 -10.15 3.82
N GLY A 268 13.14 -9.94 3.85
CA GLY A 268 13.90 -9.92 5.09
C GLY A 268 14.00 -11.29 5.76
N GLU A 269 14.80 -11.38 6.82
CA GLU A 269 15.19 -12.64 7.45
C GLU A 269 14.01 -13.39 8.08
N ARG A 270 13.28 -12.76 9.00
CA ARG A 270 12.18 -13.39 9.76
C ARG A 270 11.13 -14.01 8.82
N MET A 271 10.67 -13.25 7.83
CA MET A 271 9.64 -13.72 6.90
C MET A 271 10.15 -14.87 6.01
N ARG A 272 11.40 -14.79 5.52
CA ARG A 272 12.02 -15.89 4.79
C ARG A 272 12.09 -17.16 5.64
N HIS A 273 12.50 -17.03 6.89
CA HIS A 273 12.57 -18.16 7.82
C HIS A 273 11.20 -18.81 8.01
N ALA A 274 10.14 -18.02 8.24
CA ALA A 274 8.77 -18.54 8.36
C ALA A 274 8.29 -19.28 7.10
N PHE A 275 8.61 -18.79 5.91
CA PHE A 275 8.27 -19.47 4.65
C PHE A 275 9.27 -20.57 4.24
N SER A 276 10.33 -20.81 5.00
CA SER A 276 11.41 -21.74 4.65
C SER A 276 12.13 -21.38 3.34
N PHE A 277 12.28 -20.09 3.05
CA PHE A 277 13.01 -19.59 1.89
C PHE A 277 14.51 -19.38 2.16
N PRO A 278 15.37 -19.59 1.16
CA PRO A 278 16.82 -19.46 1.31
C PRO A 278 17.25 -18.02 1.54
N GLU A 279 18.42 -17.85 2.14
CA GLU A 279 19.07 -16.54 2.25
C GLU A 279 19.56 -16.04 0.88
N PRO A 280 19.28 -14.77 0.51
CA PRO A 280 19.84 -14.20 -0.70
C PRO A 280 21.34 -14.00 -0.56
N GLY A 281 22.08 -14.21 -1.65
CA GLY A 281 23.52 -13.94 -1.67
C GLY A 281 23.84 -12.45 -1.52
N VAL A 282 25.11 -12.17 -1.22
CA VAL A 282 25.64 -10.80 -1.13
C VAL A 282 25.47 -10.02 -2.44
N PRO A 283 25.76 -10.59 -3.64
CA PRO A 283 25.57 -9.88 -4.90
C PRO A 283 24.11 -9.49 -5.16
N GLU A 284 23.16 -10.40 -4.88
CA GLU A 284 21.73 -10.15 -5.01
C GLU A 284 21.26 -9.02 -4.09
N SER A 285 21.75 -9.04 -2.85
CA SER A 285 21.47 -8.01 -1.86
C SER A 285 22.02 -6.64 -2.27
N ALA A 286 23.28 -6.60 -2.72
CA ALA A 286 23.93 -5.38 -3.21
C ALA A 286 23.20 -4.79 -4.42
N LEU A 287 22.80 -5.64 -5.38
CA LEU A 287 22.01 -5.24 -6.55
C LEU A 287 20.66 -4.67 -6.12
N ALA A 288 19.90 -5.36 -5.29
CA ALA A 288 18.58 -4.92 -4.85
C ALA A 288 18.64 -3.56 -4.12
N TYR A 289 19.55 -3.40 -3.16
CA TYR A 289 19.70 -2.13 -2.44
C TYR A 289 20.22 -1.00 -3.32
N THR A 290 21.10 -1.30 -4.27
CA THR A 290 21.56 -0.31 -5.26
C THR A 290 20.40 0.14 -6.16
N LEU A 291 19.59 -0.79 -6.68
CA LEU A 291 18.41 -0.44 -7.47
C LEU A 291 17.42 0.43 -6.69
N LEU A 292 17.18 0.11 -5.41
CA LEU A 292 16.32 0.91 -4.53
C LEU A 292 16.90 2.31 -4.27
N LEU A 293 18.22 2.41 -4.02
CA LEU A 293 18.90 3.69 -3.82
C LEU A 293 18.91 4.53 -5.10
N THR A 294 19.21 3.93 -6.25
CA THR A 294 19.16 4.61 -7.54
C THR A 294 17.76 5.11 -7.84
N ARG A 295 16.72 4.30 -7.62
CA ARG A 295 15.32 4.75 -7.72
C ARG A 295 15.06 5.93 -6.79
N LYS A 296 15.46 5.83 -5.52
CA LYS A 296 15.28 6.88 -4.49
C LYS A 296 15.89 8.21 -4.96
N LEU A 297 17.12 8.19 -5.48
CA LEU A 297 17.81 9.37 -5.99
C LEU A 297 17.19 9.88 -7.29
N PHE A 298 16.83 8.98 -8.21
CA PHE A 298 16.17 9.33 -9.47
C PHE A 298 14.83 10.03 -9.23
N VAL A 299 13.98 9.48 -8.36
CA VAL A 299 12.71 10.11 -8.00
C VAL A 299 12.93 11.47 -7.35
N ARG A 300 13.95 11.60 -6.48
CA ARG A 300 14.26 12.86 -5.77
C ARG A 300 14.70 13.97 -6.71
N TYR A 301 15.64 13.68 -7.60
CA TYR A 301 16.40 14.70 -8.34
C TYR A 301 16.06 14.77 -9.83
N LEU A 302 15.44 13.74 -10.41
CA LEU A 302 15.22 13.65 -11.85
C LEU A 302 13.74 13.52 -12.24
N CYS A 303 12.84 13.23 -11.30
CA CYS A 303 11.41 13.23 -11.56
C CYS A 303 10.76 14.50 -11.00
N LEU A 304 10.04 15.24 -11.85
CA LEU A 304 9.10 16.26 -11.38
C LEU A 304 7.95 15.62 -10.56
N PRO A 305 7.40 16.34 -9.57
CA PRO A 305 6.26 15.84 -8.81
C PRO A 305 5.02 15.70 -9.71
N ARG A 306 4.20 14.67 -9.45
CA ARG A 306 3.00 14.38 -10.25
C ARG A 306 2.01 15.53 -10.24
N ILE A 307 1.50 15.95 -11.40
CA ILE A 307 0.46 16.98 -11.48
C ILE A 307 -0.92 16.39 -11.15
N PHE A 308 -1.16 15.16 -11.59
CA PHE A 308 -2.41 14.42 -11.37
C PHE A 308 -2.19 13.25 -10.40
N PRO A 309 -3.19 12.90 -9.58
CA PRO A 309 -3.08 11.77 -8.67
C PRO A 309 -2.97 10.46 -9.45
N ALA A 310 -2.21 9.50 -8.91
CA ALA A 310 -2.32 8.12 -9.36
C ALA A 310 -3.74 7.63 -9.08
N LYS A 311 -4.38 7.08 -10.12
CA LYS A 311 -5.77 6.59 -10.05
C LYS A 311 -5.78 5.07 -10.13
N PHE A 312 -6.18 4.44 -9.04
CA PHE A 312 -6.26 2.97 -8.94
C PHE A 312 -7.69 2.48 -9.17
N VAL A 313 -8.69 3.16 -8.58
CA VAL A 313 -10.11 2.85 -8.72
C VAL A 313 -10.92 4.07 -9.17
N ASP A 314 -12.04 3.81 -9.81
CA ASP A 314 -13.10 4.81 -10.04
C ASP A 314 -13.98 5.02 -8.80
N PRO A 315 -14.65 6.18 -8.68
CA PRO A 315 -15.86 6.25 -7.85
C PRO A 315 -16.93 5.28 -8.39
N PRO A 316 -17.91 4.87 -7.56
CA PRO A 316 -19.03 4.06 -8.04
C PRO A 316 -19.74 4.73 -9.22
N ASP A 317 -19.99 3.97 -10.27
CA ASP A 317 -20.76 4.43 -11.42
C ASP A 317 -22.19 4.83 -10.98
N PRO A 318 -22.71 6.03 -11.34
CA PRO A 318 -24.01 6.49 -10.84
C PRO A 318 -25.21 5.65 -11.25
N VAL A 319 -25.11 4.87 -12.34
CA VAL A 319 -26.23 4.07 -12.88
C VAL A 319 -26.12 2.62 -12.39
N THR A 320 -24.93 2.05 -12.50
CA THR A 320 -24.69 0.62 -12.23
C THR A 320 -24.16 0.34 -10.84
N GLY A 321 -23.64 1.35 -10.14
CA GLY A 321 -22.94 1.22 -8.86
C GLY A 321 -21.58 0.53 -8.95
N ARG A 322 -21.15 0.09 -10.14
CA ARG A 322 -19.92 -0.67 -10.32
C ARG A 322 -18.68 0.22 -10.21
N ILE A 323 -17.63 -0.34 -9.61
CA ILE A 323 -16.33 0.30 -9.43
C ILE A 323 -15.32 -0.38 -10.35
N LYS A 324 -14.64 0.41 -11.17
CA LYS A 324 -13.57 -0.09 -12.07
C LYS A 324 -12.22 0.01 -11.38
N HIS A 325 -11.34 -0.95 -11.67
CA HIS A 325 -10.00 -1.01 -11.13
C HIS A 325 -8.96 -1.05 -12.26
N TYR A 326 -8.01 -0.11 -12.24
CA TYR A 326 -7.10 0.12 -13.37
C TYR A 326 -5.74 -0.55 -13.22
N HIS A 327 -5.40 -1.02 -12.03
CA HIS A 327 -4.07 -1.54 -11.75
C HIS A 327 -4.12 -3.00 -11.36
N TYR A 328 -3.43 -3.87 -12.08
CA TYR A 328 -3.40 -5.29 -11.74
C TYR A 328 -2.00 -5.86 -11.93
N LEU A 329 -1.66 -6.83 -11.09
CA LEU A 329 -0.37 -7.49 -11.14
C LEU A 329 -0.39 -8.58 -12.23
N LYS A 330 -1.09 -9.69 -11.97
CA LYS A 330 -1.16 -10.85 -12.88
C LYS A 330 -2.38 -10.82 -13.78
N ASP A 331 -3.57 -10.89 -13.19
CA ASP A 331 -4.83 -11.04 -13.92
C ASP A 331 -5.66 -9.74 -13.85
N PRO A 332 -6.24 -9.29 -14.98
CA PRO A 332 -6.95 -8.01 -15.11
C PRO A 332 -8.39 -8.07 -14.55
N TRP A 333 -8.52 -8.38 -13.27
CA TRP A 333 -9.81 -8.36 -12.58
C TRP A 333 -10.34 -6.93 -12.45
N TYR A 334 -11.61 -6.75 -12.80
CA TYR A 334 -12.33 -5.48 -12.70
C TYR A 334 -11.79 -4.35 -13.59
N THR A 335 -10.91 -4.70 -14.53
CA THR A 335 -10.24 -3.72 -15.39
C THR A 335 -11.02 -3.53 -16.69
N PRO A 336 -11.39 -2.29 -17.03
CA PRO A 336 -12.18 -2.01 -18.22
C PRO A 336 -11.42 -2.35 -19.49
N VAL A 337 -12.16 -2.89 -20.45
CA VAL A 337 -11.68 -3.19 -21.80
C VAL A 337 -11.81 -1.93 -22.63
N THR A 338 -10.73 -1.16 -22.72
CA THR A 338 -10.62 0.02 -23.57
C THR A 338 -9.63 -0.26 -24.69
N PHE A 339 -9.61 0.60 -25.71
CA PHE A 339 -8.61 0.52 -26.77
C PHE A 339 -7.17 0.52 -26.19
N TRP A 340 -6.89 1.45 -25.27
CA TRP A 340 -5.57 1.57 -24.64
C TRP A 340 -5.23 0.41 -23.70
N SER A 341 -6.20 -0.14 -22.97
CA SER A 341 -5.92 -1.28 -22.09
C SER A 341 -5.66 -2.58 -22.86
N ARG A 342 -6.17 -2.71 -24.09
CA ARG A 342 -5.91 -3.86 -24.97
C ARG A 342 -4.71 -3.71 -25.91
N TRP A 343 -4.42 -2.48 -26.35
CA TRP A 343 -3.49 -2.20 -27.45
C TRP A 343 -2.44 -1.13 -27.14
N GLY A 344 -2.44 -0.57 -25.94
CA GLY A 344 -1.41 0.36 -25.50
C GLY A 344 -0.04 -0.31 -25.29
N PRO A 345 1.01 0.47 -25.01
CA PRO A 345 2.37 -0.04 -24.88
C PRO A 345 2.52 -1.17 -23.84
N GLU A 346 1.88 -1.02 -22.67
CA GLU A 346 1.88 -2.07 -21.63
C GLU A 346 1.20 -3.35 -22.13
N ALA A 347 0.08 -3.23 -22.85
CA ALA A 347 -0.66 -4.36 -23.36
C ALA A 347 0.12 -5.11 -24.45
N LEU A 348 0.80 -4.37 -25.34
CA LEU A 348 1.69 -4.96 -26.35
C LEU A 348 2.86 -5.69 -25.70
N PHE A 349 3.50 -5.08 -24.70
CA PHE A 349 4.56 -5.73 -23.91
C PHE A 349 4.04 -7.01 -23.25
N ARG A 350 2.90 -6.96 -22.55
CA ARG A 350 2.29 -8.13 -21.90
C ARG A 350 2.03 -9.25 -22.90
N ARG A 351 1.42 -8.94 -24.06
CA ARG A 351 1.17 -9.92 -25.12
C ARG A 351 2.46 -10.54 -25.66
N ALA A 352 3.50 -9.75 -25.90
CA ALA A 352 4.79 -10.24 -26.39
C ALA A 352 5.43 -11.30 -25.48
N PHE A 353 5.10 -11.28 -24.18
CA PHE A 353 5.61 -12.22 -23.19
C PHE A 353 4.54 -13.19 -22.65
N GLY A 354 3.41 -13.35 -23.35
CA GLY A 354 2.35 -14.30 -22.97
C GLY A 354 1.61 -13.96 -21.68
N LEU A 355 1.64 -12.69 -21.25
CA LEU A 355 0.91 -12.18 -20.10
C LEU A 355 -0.48 -11.72 -20.52
N LYS A 356 -1.45 -11.83 -19.60
CA LYS A 356 -2.85 -11.45 -19.87
C LYS A 356 -3.01 -9.94 -19.91
N VAL A 357 -3.94 -9.49 -20.75
CA VAL A 357 -4.42 -8.11 -20.79
C VAL A 357 -5.95 -8.06 -20.62
N PRO A 358 -6.54 -6.90 -20.30
CA PRO A 358 -7.98 -6.78 -20.05
C PRO A 358 -8.84 -7.35 -21.18
N GLY A 359 -9.78 -8.18 -20.78
CA GLY A 359 -10.70 -8.90 -21.67
C GLY A 359 -10.23 -10.29 -22.11
N ASP A 360 -8.98 -10.70 -21.88
CA ASP A 360 -8.54 -12.08 -22.19
C ASP A 360 -9.23 -13.13 -21.29
N GLY A 361 -9.67 -12.74 -20.08
CA GLY A 361 -10.44 -13.60 -19.17
C GLY A 361 -11.97 -13.54 -19.33
N GLY A 362 -12.46 -12.81 -20.34
CA GLY A 362 -13.89 -12.64 -20.61
C GLY A 362 -14.71 -12.06 -19.45
N ALA A 363 -16.00 -12.39 -19.41
CA ALA A 363 -16.93 -11.92 -18.39
C ALA A 363 -16.58 -12.37 -16.97
N ALA A 364 -15.86 -13.50 -16.84
CA ALA A 364 -15.47 -14.04 -15.54
C ALA A 364 -14.58 -13.09 -14.72
N MET A 365 -13.82 -12.21 -15.38
CA MET A 365 -12.97 -11.20 -14.74
C MET A 365 -13.69 -9.87 -14.46
N LEU A 366 -14.99 -9.77 -14.77
CA LEU A 366 -15.84 -8.61 -14.50
C LEU A 366 -15.28 -7.29 -15.08
N PRO A 367 -15.03 -7.18 -16.40
CA PRO A 367 -14.42 -5.99 -17.00
C PRO A 367 -15.23 -4.70 -16.81
N ASP A 368 -16.54 -4.80 -16.55
CA ASP A 368 -17.40 -3.64 -16.28
C ASP A 368 -17.22 -3.06 -14.86
N GLY A 369 -16.36 -3.69 -14.05
CA GLY A 369 -16.11 -3.33 -12.66
C GLY A 369 -16.85 -4.24 -11.68
N PHE A 370 -16.64 -4.00 -10.38
CA PHE A 370 -17.21 -4.79 -9.28
C PHE A 370 -18.23 -4.01 -8.48
N LEU A 371 -19.18 -4.74 -7.90
CA LEU A 371 -19.92 -4.33 -6.70
C LEU A 371 -19.19 -4.85 -5.45
N PHE A 372 -19.47 -4.30 -4.28
CA PHE A 372 -18.81 -4.76 -3.04
C PHE A 372 -19.07 -6.23 -2.75
N GLU A 373 -20.23 -6.75 -3.15
CA GLU A 373 -20.64 -8.13 -2.99
C GLU A 373 -19.92 -9.08 -3.96
N ASP A 374 -19.33 -8.56 -5.05
CA ASP A 374 -18.46 -9.30 -5.96
C ASP A 374 -17.08 -9.59 -5.35
N LEU A 375 -16.70 -8.91 -4.25
CA LEU A 375 -15.41 -9.07 -3.61
C LEU A 375 -15.35 -10.32 -2.72
N GLY A 376 -14.24 -11.05 -2.79
CA GLY A 376 -13.98 -12.24 -1.99
C GLY A 376 -13.75 -13.51 -2.82
N PRO A 377 -13.64 -14.67 -2.15
CA PRO A 377 -13.53 -15.98 -2.79
C PRO A 377 -14.70 -16.24 -3.74
N ARG A 378 -14.48 -17.06 -4.78
CA ARG A 378 -15.50 -17.29 -5.83
C ARG A 378 -16.84 -17.78 -5.27
N ASP A 379 -16.81 -18.66 -4.27
CA ASP A 379 -18.00 -19.21 -3.63
C ASP A 379 -18.77 -18.19 -2.77
N LYS A 380 -18.20 -17.00 -2.51
CA LYS A 380 -18.82 -15.90 -1.76
C LYS A 380 -19.27 -14.72 -2.62
N MET A 381 -18.92 -14.69 -3.91
CA MET A 381 -19.32 -13.62 -4.82
C MET A 381 -20.85 -13.53 -4.91
N GLY A 382 -21.39 -12.32 -4.81
CA GLY A 382 -22.84 -12.04 -4.84
C GLY A 382 -23.61 -12.46 -3.58
N LYS A 383 -22.97 -13.06 -2.58
CA LYS A 383 -23.63 -13.49 -1.33
C LYS A 383 -23.59 -12.40 -0.27
N GLY A 384 -24.60 -12.38 0.60
CA GLY A 384 -24.63 -11.50 1.77
C GLY A 384 -24.90 -10.04 1.45
N VAL A 385 -25.66 -9.76 0.38
CA VAL A 385 -26.01 -8.40 -0.06
C VAL A 385 -26.69 -7.62 1.08
N ASP A 386 -27.81 -8.15 1.61
CA ASP A 386 -28.59 -7.47 2.65
C ASP A 386 -27.82 -7.33 3.96
N GLU A 387 -27.06 -8.36 4.32
CA GLU A 387 -26.25 -8.35 5.54
C GLU A 387 -25.09 -7.34 5.44
N THR A 388 -24.42 -7.29 4.28
CA THR A 388 -23.37 -6.28 4.02
C THR A 388 -23.96 -4.87 4.05
N ALA A 389 -25.14 -4.66 3.48
CA ALA A 389 -25.81 -3.36 3.53
C ALA A 389 -26.18 -2.96 4.97
N ARG A 390 -26.64 -3.90 5.79
CA ARG A 390 -26.93 -3.68 7.21
C ARG A 390 -25.66 -3.32 7.99
N LEU A 391 -24.59 -4.09 7.82
CA LEU A 391 -23.29 -3.85 8.45
C LEU A 391 -22.70 -2.49 8.02
N ALA A 392 -22.89 -2.08 6.76
CA ALA A 392 -22.41 -0.79 6.27
C ALA A 392 -23.12 0.39 6.97
N ARG A 393 -24.44 0.29 7.19
CA ARG A 393 -25.19 1.31 7.95
C ARG A 393 -24.69 1.41 9.39
N VAL A 394 -24.41 0.28 10.04
CA VAL A 394 -23.84 0.26 11.40
C VAL A 394 -22.44 0.88 11.41
N ALA A 395 -21.59 0.54 10.43
CA ALA A 395 -20.24 1.08 10.34
C ALA A 395 -20.23 2.61 10.14
N GLN A 396 -21.21 3.16 9.41
CA GLN A 396 -21.36 4.62 9.22
C GLN A 396 -21.74 5.37 10.50
N THR A 397 -22.54 4.76 11.37
CA THR A 397 -23.03 5.43 12.59
C THR A 397 -22.13 5.20 13.79
N LYS A 398 -21.36 4.11 13.81
CA LYS A 398 -20.53 3.70 14.96
C LYS A 398 -19.30 4.57 15.15
N VAL A 399 -18.65 5.01 14.06
CA VAL A 399 -17.42 5.79 14.14
C VAL A 399 -17.53 7.06 13.31
N SER A 400 -17.55 8.21 13.99
CA SER A 400 -17.68 9.51 13.34
C SER A 400 -16.41 9.88 12.57
N ALA A 401 -16.57 10.25 11.29
CA ALA A 401 -15.48 10.73 10.45
C ALA A 401 -14.96 12.13 10.87
N SER A 402 -15.81 12.94 11.49
CA SER A 402 -15.44 14.29 11.97
C SER A 402 -14.89 14.30 13.39
N ALA A 403 -14.98 13.17 14.11
CA ALA A 403 -14.44 13.07 15.45
C ALA A 403 -12.90 12.94 15.42
N CYS A 404 -12.27 13.52 16.44
CA CYS A 404 -10.93 13.10 16.85
C CYS A 404 -11.09 12.03 17.95
N PRO A 405 -10.61 10.80 17.73
CA PRO A 405 -10.68 9.72 18.71
C PRO A 405 -9.74 9.91 19.91
N PHE A 406 -8.86 10.92 19.87
CA PHE A 406 -7.96 11.27 20.98
C PHE A 406 -8.39 12.53 21.73
N ALA A 407 -9.47 13.20 21.29
CA ALA A 407 -9.99 14.35 22.01
C ALA A 407 -10.50 13.88 23.38
N LEU A 408 -9.95 14.46 24.44
CA LEU A 408 -10.45 14.23 25.79
C LEU A 408 -11.95 14.61 25.86
N PRO A 409 -12.79 13.85 26.58
CA PRO A 409 -14.17 14.24 26.79
C PRO A 409 -14.19 15.63 27.42
N LYS A 410 -15.01 16.54 26.85
CA LYS A 410 -15.23 17.85 27.46
C LYS A 410 -15.69 17.60 28.91
N LYS A 411 -14.96 18.14 29.88
CA LYS A 411 -15.43 18.17 31.27
C LYS A 411 -16.82 18.80 31.26
N ALA A 412 -17.81 18.04 31.73
CA ALA A 412 -19.20 18.48 31.85
C ALA A 412 -19.33 19.62 32.86
#